data_AF-A0A358SK62-F1
#
_entry.id   AF-A0A358SK62-F1
#
_cell.length_a   1.000
_cell.length_b   1.000
_cell.length_c   1.000
_cell.angle_alpha   90.00
_cell.angle_beta   90.00
_cell.angle_gamma   90.00
#
_symmetry.space_group_name_H-M   'P 1'
#
loop_
_entity.id
_entity.type
_entity.pdbx_description
1 polymer ?
#
loop_
_entity_poly.entity_id
_entity_poly.type
_entity_poly.pdbx_seq_one_letter_code
_entity_poly.pdbx_strand_id
1 'polypeptide(L)'
;IFLGWTRITGPDGVDRDFYVRQLRDWKFSVPIEVMLPAGMTVYARLCGWTLARAHARSGDRVALAAYLGGSARFDQAIAEFAETYADQNERDYAALQAAVKDGKAQATIEI
;
A
#
# COMPACT_ATOMS: atom_id res chain seq x y z
N ILE A 1 7.93 -1.98 5.02
CA ILE A 1 7.49 -3.14 4.21
C ILE A 1 8.73 -3.72 3.52
N PHE A 2 9.33 -4.77 4.08
CA PHE A 2 10.41 -5.50 3.41
C PHE A 2 9.83 -6.80 2.84
N LEU A 3 9.65 -6.81 1.52
CA LEU A 3 9.19 -7.96 0.75
C LEU A 3 10.13 -8.11 -0.45
N GLY A 4 11.00 -9.11 -0.43
CA GLY A 4 11.98 -9.29 -1.51
C GLY A 4 12.86 -10.52 -1.36
N TRP A 5 13.55 -10.88 -2.44
CA TRP A 5 14.60 -11.89 -2.42
C TRP A 5 15.93 -11.23 -2.12
N THR A 6 16.76 -11.86 -1.29
CA THR A 6 18.14 -11.46 -1.07
C THR A 6 19.04 -12.69 -1.12
N ARG A 7 20.24 -12.55 -1.69
CA ARG A 7 21.25 -13.60 -1.71
C ARG A 7 22.29 -13.31 -0.64
N ILE A 8 22.56 -14.29 0.22
CA ILE A 8 23.53 -14.17 1.30
C ILE A 8 24.44 -15.40 1.27
N THR A 9 25.75 -15.18 1.35
CA THR A 9 26.75 -16.24 1.54
C THR A 9 26.72 -16.67 3.01
N GLY A 10 26.46 -17.95 3.26
CA GLY A 10 26.41 -18.48 4.61
C GLY A 10 27.81 -18.61 5.25
N PRO A 11 27.87 -18.89 6.57
CA PRO A 11 29.14 -19.15 7.28
C PRO A 11 29.92 -20.35 6.72
N ASP A 12 29.24 -21.23 5.99
CA ASP A 12 29.80 -22.37 5.28
C ASP A 12 30.26 -22.04 3.85
N GLY A 13 30.22 -20.77 3.45
CA GLY A 13 30.62 -20.30 2.12
C GLY A 13 29.60 -20.57 1.01
N VAL A 14 28.41 -21.09 1.34
CA VAL A 14 27.38 -21.42 0.36
C VAL A 14 26.40 -20.27 0.19
N ASP A 15 26.22 -19.82 -1.05
CA ASP A 15 25.21 -18.82 -1.41
C ASP A 15 23.80 -19.40 -1.28
N ARG A 16 22.94 -18.66 -0.57
CA ARG A 16 21.53 -19.01 -0.40
C ARG A 16 20.65 -17.83 -0.76
N ASP A 17 19.57 -18.13 -1.49
CA ASP A 17 18.50 -17.18 -1.77
C ASP A 17 17.46 -17.22 -0.66
N PHE A 18 17.28 -16.10 0.04
CA PHE A 18 16.30 -15.93 1.10
C PHE A 18 15.12 -15.11 0.60
N TYR A 19 13.90 -15.61 0.86
CA TYR A 19 12.72 -14.79 0.72
C TYR A 19 12.43 -14.06 2.04
N VAL A 20 12.68 -12.75 2.07
CA VAL A 20 12.35 -11.90 3.22
C VAL A 20 10.88 -11.49 3.14
N ARG A 21 10.12 -11.86 4.17
CA ARG A 21 8.76 -11.34 4.41
C ARG A 21 8.67 -10.74 5.80
N GLN A 22 8.65 -9.41 5.89
CA GLN A 22 8.17 -8.74 7.11
C GLN A 22 6.71 -8.36 6.90
N LEU A 23 5.81 -9.13 7.53
CA LEU A 23 4.38 -8.87 7.53
C LEU A 23 3.94 -8.54 8.97
N ARG A 24 3.46 -7.30 9.13
CA ARG A 24 2.47 -6.91 10.15
C ARG A 24 2.93 -6.78 11.62
N ASP A 25 3.99 -6.02 11.90
CA ASP A 25 4.13 -5.44 13.26
C ASP A 25 4.83 -4.08 13.32
N TRP A 26 5.72 -3.73 12.38
CA TRP A 26 6.36 -2.40 12.38
C TRP A 26 5.87 -1.50 11.25
N LYS A 27 4.61 -1.09 11.30
CA LYS A 27 4.11 -0.04 10.39
C LYS A 27 4.68 1.29 10.84
N PHE A 28 5.78 1.70 10.22
CA PHE A 28 6.09 3.13 10.08
C PHE A 28 4.89 3.77 9.36
N SER A 29 3.98 4.36 10.13
CA SER A 29 2.91 5.19 9.60
C SER A 29 3.42 6.61 9.59
N VAL A 30 3.37 7.25 8.43
CA VAL A 30 3.79 8.64 8.32
C VAL A 30 2.58 9.50 8.68
N PRO A 31 2.72 10.54 9.52
CA PRO A 31 1.59 11.38 9.92
C PRO A 31 1.18 12.26 8.73
N ILE A 32 0.27 11.74 7.90
CA ILE A 32 -0.18 12.35 6.64
C ILE A 32 -0.99 13.62 6.90
N GLU A 33 -1.66 13.70 8.05
CA GLU A 33 -2.52 14.79 8.50
C GLU A 33 -1.75 16.12 8.71
N VAL A 34 -0.44 16.04 8.93
CA VAL A 34 0.44 17.21 9.11
C VAL A 34 1.43 17.39 7.95
N MET A 35 1.32 16.60 6.88
CA MET A 35 2.22 16.72 5.74
C MET A 35 1.93 17.95 4.89
N LEU A 36 3.00 18.65 4.50
CA LEU A 36 2.93 19.60 3.39
C LEU A 36 2.66 18.85 2.08
N PRO A 37 1.96 19.47 1.09
CA PRO A 37 1.63 18.83 -0.19
C PRO A 37 2.85 18.24 -0.92
N ALA A 38 4.01 18.91 -0.84
CA ALA A 38 5.25 18.40 -1.43
C ALA A 38 5.71 17.07 -0.79
N GLY A 39 5.60 16.97 0.54
CA GLY A 39 5.91 15.74 1.28
C GLY A 39 4.94 14.61 0.94
N MET A 40 3.64 14.93 0.85
CA MET A 40 2.60 13.98 0.45
C MET A 40 2.85 13.44 -0.97
N THR A 41 3.30 14.28 -1.89
CA THR A 41 3.68 13.87 -3.26
C THR A 41 4.84 12.86 -3.26
N VAL A 42 5.88 13.12 -2.47
CA VAL A 42 7.02 12.20 -2.32
C VAL A 42 6.55 10.87 -1.72
N TYR A 43 5.72 10.93 -0.67
CA TYR A 43 5.19 9.75 -0.01
C TYR A 43 4.31 8.91 -0.95
N ALA A 44 3.41 9.54 -1.70
CA ALA A 44 2.57 8.87 -2.70
C ALA A 44 3.41 8.14 -3.76
N ARG A 45 4.51 8.75 -4.25
CA ARG A 45 5.44 8.09 -5.19
C ARG A 45 6.11 6.85 -4.59
N LEU A 46 6.57 6.93 -3.34
CA LEU A 46 7.17 5.80 -2.64
C LEU A 46 6.18 4.63 -2.45
N CYS A 47 4.94 4.95 -2.08
CA CYS A 47 3.86 3.97 -1.97
C CYS A 47 3.54 3.33 -3.33
N GLY A 48 3.40 4.14 -4.38
CA GLY A 48 3.16 3.67 -5.74
C GLY A 48 4.24 2.73 -6.25
N TRP A 49 5.52 3.06 -6.07
CA TRP A 49 6.63 2.18 -6.43
C TRP A 49 6.64 0.88 -5.65
N THR A 50 6.36 0.94 -4.35
CA THR A 50 6.30 -0.26 -3.50
C THR A 50 5.19 -1.20 -3.97
N LEU A 51 4.00 -0.64 -4.27
CA LEU A 51 2.85 -1.40 -4.75
C LEU A 51 3.11 -2.00 -6.14
N ALA A 52 3.64 -1.22 -7.07
CA ALA A 52 3.99 -1.69 -8.42
C ALA A 52 4.98 -2.86 -8.37
N ARG A 53 6.02 -2.77 -7.52
CA ARG A 53 6.99 -3.87 -7.32
C ARG A 53 6.36 -5.10 -6.69
N ALA A 54 5.38 -4.94 -5.80
CA ALA A 54 4.66 -6.07 -5.22
C ALA A 54 3.83 -6.82 -6.28
N HIS A 55 3.07 -6.09 -7.12
CA HIS A 55 2.26 -6.69 -8.19
C HIS A 55 3.09 -7.30 -9.31
N ALA A 56 4.18 -6.65 -9.72
CA ALA A 56 5.09 -7.18 -10.73
C ALA A 56 5.80 -8.48 -10.28
N ARG A 57 5.82 -8.78 -8.98
CA ARG A 57 6.36 -10.05 -8.44
C ARG A 57 5.34 -11.19 -8.45
N SER A 58 4.05 -10.88 -8.46
CA SER A 58 2.96 -11.87 -8.45
C SER A 58 2.43 -12.20 -9.85
N GLY A 59 2.86 -11.47 -10.89
CA GLY A 59 2.42 -11.66 -12.27
C GLY A 59 3.54 -11.44 -13.27
N ASP A 60 3.30 -11.75 -14.54
CA ASP A 60 4.26 -11.46 -15.62
C ASP A 60 4.32 -9.94 -15.85
N ARG A 61 5.46 -9.33 -15.47
CA ARG A 61 5.68 -7.88 -15.62
C ARG A 61 5.52 -7.39 -17.05
N VAL A 62 5.83 -8.20 -18.05
CA VAL A 62 5.75 -7.82 -19.48
C VAL A 62 4.29 -7.81 -19.90
N ALA A 63 3.53 -8.84 -19.53
CA ALA A 63 2.09 -8.88 -19.79
C ALA A 63 1.34 -7.74 -19.10
N LEU A 64 1.68 -7.45 -17.84
CA LEU A 64 1.10 -6.33 -17.09
C LEU A 64 1.42 -4.97 -17.74
N ALA A 65 2.68 -4.73 -18.12
CA ALA A 65 3.06 -3.50 -18.79
C ALA A 65 2.38 -3.34 -20.15
N ALA A 66 2.25 -4.43 -20.92
CA ALA A 66 1.55 -4.42 -22.20
C ALA A 66 0.04 -4.13 -22.04
N TYR A 67 -0.59 -4.68 -21.01
CA TYR A 67 -1.99 -4.42 -20.68
C TYR A 67 -2.24 -2.96 -20.30
N LEU A 68 -1.36 -2.37 -19.47
CA LEU A 68 -1.45 -0.97 -19.08
C LEU A 68 -1.17 -0.02 -20.26
N GLY A 69 -0.25 -0.42 -21.15
CA GLY A 69 0.17 0.37 -22.30
C GLY A 69 0.92 1.64 -21.90
N GLY A 70 1.00 2.61 -22.81
CA GLY A 70 1.69 3.89 -22.60
C GLY A 70 0.76 5.10 -22.42
N SER A 71 -0.57 4.88 -22.34
CA SER A 71 -1.54 5.97 -22.19
C SER A 71 -1.74 6.34 -20.72
N ALA A 72 -2.17 7.57 -20.46
CA ALA A 72 -2.52 8.04 -19.10
C ALA A 72 -3.83 7.45 -18.55
N ARG A 73 -4.50 6.54 -19.27
CA ARG A 73 -5.83 6.02 -18.90
C ARG A 73 -5.82 5.30 -17.56
N PHE A 74 -4.78 4.51 -17.29
CA PHE A 74 -4.66 3.83 -16.00
C PHE A 74 -4.41 4.83 -14.86
N ASP A 75 -3.53 5.79 -15.08
CA ASP A 75 -3.21 6.83 -14.08
C ASP A 75 -4.47 7.62 -13.70
N GLN A 76 -5.29 8.00 -14.68
CA GLN A 76 -6.56 8.68 -14.48
C GLN A 76 -7.57 7.80 -13.74
N ALA A 77 -7.70 6.53 -14.12
CA ALA A 77 -8.63 5.61 -13.47
C ALA A 77 -8.25 5.37 -11.99
N ILE A 78 -6.95 5.29 -11.67
CA ILE A 78 -6.48 5.16 -10.29
C ILE A 78 -6.70 6.45 -9.51
N ALA A 79 -6.52 7.63 -10.11
CA ALA A 79 -6.81 8.90 -9.46
C ALA A 79 -8.31 9.05 -9.13
N GLU A 80 -9.18 8.77 -10.11
CA GLU A 80 -10.64 8.79 -9.92
C GLU A 80 -11.08 7.77 -8.86
N PHE A 81 -10.52 6.55 -8.89
CA PHE A 81 -10.76 5.56 -7.85
C PHE A 81 -10.32 6.06 -6.47
N ALA A 82 -9.15 6.69 -6.36
CA ALA A 82 -8.64 7.17 -5.08
C ALA A 82 -9.54 8.27 -4.48
N GLU A 83 -10.02 9.21 -5.29
CA GLU A 83 -10.96 10.26 -4.87
C GLU A 83 -12.30 9.66 -4.42
N THR A 84 -12.92 8.85 -5.28
CA THR A 84 -14.23 8.23 -4.96
C THR A 84 -14.17 7.29 -3.75
N TYR A 85 -13.04 6.60 -3.56
CA TYR A 85 -12.83 5.74 -2.39
C TYR A 85 -12.53 6.54 -1.12
N ALA A 86 -11.90 7.71 -1.21
CA ALA A 86 -11.77 8.62 -0.07
C ALA A 86 -13.15 9.04 0.45
N ASP A 87 -14.05 9.45 -0.44
CA ASP A 87 -15.43 9.78 -0.06
C ASP A 87 -16.17 8.57 0.54
N GLN A 88 -15.90 7.36 0.02
CA GLN A 88 -16.47 6.14 0.58
C GLN A 88 -15.98 5.89 2.01
N ASN A 89 -14.68 6.06 2.27
CA ASN A 89 -14.12 5.91 3.62
C ASN A 89 -14.74 6.92 4.60
N GLU A 90 -15.01 8.16 4.17
CA GLU A 90 -15.68 9.16 5.02
C GLU A 90 -17.11 8.71 5.37
N ARG A 91 -17.87 8.22 4.39
CA ARG A 91 -19.22 7.67 4.60
C ARG A 91 -19.19 6.46 5.55
N ASP A 92 -18.24 5.56 5.36
CA ASP A 92 -18.08 4.36 6.19
C ASP A 92 -17.72 4.74 7.63
N TYR A 93 -16.86 5.74 7.82
CA TYR A 93 -16.51 6.25 9.14
C TYR A 93 -17.73 6.89 9.83
N ALA A 94 -18.54 7.66 9.11
CA ALA A 94 -19.79 8.21 9.65
C ALA A 94 -20.80 7.10 10.02
N ALA A 95 -20.92 6.07 9.18
CA ALA A 95 -21.78 4.92 9.44
C ALA A 95 -21.32 4.13 10.68
N LEU A 96 -20.00 3.95 10.86
CA LEU A 96 -19.42 3.36 12.06
C LEU A 96 -19.76 4.17 13.30
N GLN A 97 -19.60 5.49 13.27
CA GLN A 97 -19.95 6.36 14.40
C GLN A 97 -21.43 6.23 14.78
N ALA A 98 -22.33 6.20 13.79
CA ALA A 98 -23.76 6.00 14.02
C ALA A 98 -24.05 4.63 14.65
N ALA A 99 -23.42 3.56 14.15
CA ALA A 99 -23.58 2.21 14.71
C ALA A 99 -23.08 2.11 16.16
N VAL A 100 -21.99 2.81 16.50
CA VAL A 100 -21.49 2.90 17.88
C VAL A 100 -22.48 3.64 18.77
N LYS A 101 -23.00 4.78 18.32
CA LYS A 101 -24.01 5.57 19.06
C LYS A 101 -25.29 4.78 19.33
N ASP A 102 -25.72 3.98 18.35
CA ASP A 102 -26.90 3.11 18.45
C ASP A 102 -26.65 1.83 19.28
N GLY A 103 -25.42 1.61 19.76
CA GLY A 103 -25.05 0.39 20.49
C GLY A 103 -24.97 -0.88 19.64
N LYS A 104 -24.96 -0.74 18.30
CA LYS A 104 -24.87 -1.85 17.34
C LYS A 104 -23.42 -2.29 17.07
N ALA A 105 -22.46 -1.44 17.39
CA ALA A 105 -21.03 -1.71 17.23
C ALA A 105 -20.23 -1.16 18.42
N GLN A 106 -19.03 -1.70 18.63
CA GLN A 106 -18.03 -1.15 19.55
C GLN A 106 -16.81 -0.75 18.73
N ALA A 107 -16.29 0.46 18.96
CA ALA A 107 -15.03 0.92 18.38
C ALA A 107 -13.97 0.96 19.49
N THR A 108 -12.88 0.20 19.30
CA THR A 108 -11.72 0.23 20.18
C THR A 108 -10.56 0.91 19.47
N ILE A 109 -9.70 1.56 20.25
CA ILE A 109 -8.42 2.08 19.78
C ILE A 109 -7.37 1.18 20.43
N GLU A 110 -7.16 -0.02 19.88
CA GLU A 110 -5.96 -0.79 20.25
C GLU A 110 -4.79 -0.21 19.46
N ILE A 111 -3.84 0.38 20.20
CA ILE A 111 -2.50 0.75 19.71
C ILE A 111 -1.54 -0.34 20.15
#